data_AF-A0A2A4MHY7-F1
#
_entry.id   AF-A0A2A4MHY7-F1
#
_cell.length_a   1.000
_cell.length_b   1.000
_cell.length_c   1.000
_cell.angle_alpha   90.00
_cell.angle_beta   90.00
_cell.angle_gamma   90.00
#
_symmetry.space_group_name_H-M   'P 1'
#
loop_
_entity.id
_entity.type
_entity.pdbx_description
1 polymer ?
#
loop_
_entity_poly.entity_id
_entity_poly.type
_entity_poly.pdbx_seq_one_letter_code
_entity_poly.pdbx_strand_id
1 'polypeptide(L)'
;ILKASIIVLFYFSITACDPNDCHFDIAGDQLRLADTINDNNKTYYLYTRTTGWNDKIVFFELYDQKPEFDECTYQPDVAHLYLTHYEDFPENPERKHIEKMILQPDQPEKLKIIYTTDKTKGVENVYDVKFTR
;
A
#
# COMPACT_ATOMS: atom_id res chain seq x y z
N ILE A 1 0.75 -16.85 -57.99
CA ILE A 1 1.14 -17.25 -56.62
C ILE A 1 1.05 -16.01 -55.76
N LEU A 2 -0.06 -15.84 -55.04
CA LEU A 2 -0.35 -14.82 -54.01
C LEU A 2 -1.87 -14.85 -53.91
N LYS A 3 -2.48 -15.43 -52.87
CA LYS A 3 -3.87 -15.20 -52.37
C LYS A 3 -4.26 -16.27 -51.34
N ALA A 4 -3.43 -16.61 -50.34
CA ALA A 4 -3.86 -17.56 -49.30
C ALA A 4 -3.03 -17.55 -48.00
N SER A 5 -2.49 -16.41 -47.55
CA SER A 5 -1.60 -16.44 -46.36
C SER A 5 -1.74 -15.26 -45.39
N ILE A 6 -2.93 -14.67 -45.25
CA ILE A 6 -3.18 -13.63 -44.23
C ILE A 6 -4.56 -13.83 -43.58
N ILE A 7 -4.90 -15.03 -43.09
CA ILE A 7 -6.07 -15.23 -42.21
C ILE A 7 -5.78 -16.34 -41.16
N VAL A 8 -4.54 -16.45 -40.67
CA VAL A 8 -4.20 -17.40 -39.58
C VAL A 8 -3.26 -16.76 -38.55
N LEU A 9 -3.34 -15.44 -38.35
CA LEU A 9 -2.53 -14.76 -37.33
C LEU A 9 -3.34 -13.91 -36.35
N PHE A 10 -4.67 -14.06 -36.33
CA PHE A 10 -5.56 -13.32 -35.41
C PHE A 10 -6.43 -14.21 -34.51
N TYR A 11 -6.16 -15.52 -34.46
CA TYR A 11 -6.94 -16.47 -33.64
C TYR A 11 -6.19 -17.03 -32.41
N PHE A 12 -4.93 -16.65 -32.21
CA PHE A 12 -4.11 -17.14 -31.09
C PHE A 12 -3.85 -16.10 -30.00
N SER A 13 -4.60 -14.99 -29.97
CA SER A 13 -4.45 -13.94 -28.94
C SER A 13 -5.56 -13.94 -27.89
N ILE A 14 -6.41 -14.98 -27.82
CA ILE A 14 -7.58 -15.05 -26.91
C ILE A 14 -7.54 -16.22 -25.93
N THR A 15 -6.38 -16.86 -25.75
CA THR A 15 -6.13 -17.85 -24.68
C THR A 15 -4.92 -17.34 -23.90
N ALA A 16 -4.97 -16.93 -22.64
CA ALA A 16 -5.89 -17.23 -21.56
C ALA A 16 -5.90 -16.07 -20.56
N CYS A 17 -7.08 -15.58 -20.20
CA CYS A 17 -7.34 -15.15 -18.83
C CYS A 17 -8.37 -16.15 -18.32
N ASP A 18 -7.99 -17.02 -17.38
CA ASP A 18 -9.01 -17.66 -16.57
C ASP A 18 -9.72 -16.52 -15.82
N PRO A 19 -11.07 -16.42 -15.83
CA PRO A 19 -11.77 -15.41 -15.05
C PRO A 19 -11.50 -15.50 -13.54
N ASN A 20 -10.85 -16.58 -13.08
CA ASN A 20 -10.37 -16.75 -11.71
C ASN A 20 -8.84 -16.55 -11.55
N ASP A 21 -8.09 -16.24 -12.62
CA ASP A 21 -6.65 -15.94 -12.51
C ASP A 21 -6.50 -14.46 -12.18
N CYS A 22 -6.55 -14.15 -10.88
CA CYS A 22 -6.30 -12.81 -10.36
C CYS A 22 -4.82 -12.42 -10.36
N HIS A 23 -3.95 -13.24 -10.96
CA HIS A 23 -2.56 -12.90 -11.27
C HIS A 23 -2.45 -11.89 -12.43
N PHE A 24 -3.07 -10.73 -12.28
CA PHE A 24 -2.67 -9.56 -13.05
C PHE A 24 -1.38 -9.00 -12.42
N ASP A 25 -0.26 -9.61 -12.78
CA ASP A 25 1.09 -9.20 -12.34
C ASP A 25 1.58 -7.93 -13.04
N ILE A 26 0.63 -7.06 -13.44
CA ILE A 26 0.88 -5.80 -14.12
C ILE A 26 0.58 -4.69 -13.10
N ALA A 27 1.50 -4.52 -12.16
CA ALA A 27 1.95 -3.27 -11.55
C ALA A 27 0.96 -2.10 -11.32
N GLY A 28 -0.15 -2.30 -10.61
CA GLY A 28 -0.95 -1.20 -10.06
C GLY A 28 -0.63 -0.95 -8.60
N ASP A 29 -1.09 -1.86 -7.75
CA ASP A 29 -1.14 -1.65 -6.32
C ASP A 29 -0.24 -2.65 -5.59
N GLN A 30 0.53 -2.18 -4.60
CA GLN A 30 1.33 -3.00 -3.72
C GLN A 30 0.85 -2.82 -2.29
N LEU A 31 0.85 -3.90 -1.53
CA LEU A 31 0.45 -3.88 -0.14
C LEU A 31 1.45 -4.66 0.69
N ARG A 32 1.98 -4.02 1.73
CA ARG A 32 3.01 -4.61 2.59
C ARG A 32 2.68 -4.36 4.05
N LEU A 33 2.73 -5.42 4.87
CA LEU A 33 2.75 -5.27 6.32
C LEU A 33 4.07 -4.59 6.71
N ALA A 34 3.98 -3.39 7.27
CA ALA A 34 5.14 -2.61 7.70
C ALA A 34 5.56 -2.98 9.13
N ASP A 35 4.61 -3.01 10.06
CA ASP A 35 4.88 -3.35 11.46
C ASP A 35 3.63 -3.80 12.22
N THR A 36 3.84 -4.40 13.39
CA THR A 36 2.78 -4.77 14.33
C THR A 36 3.15 -4.34 15.74
N ILE A 37 2.20 -3.80 16.50
CA ILE A 37 2.42 -3.42 17.89
C ILE A 37 1.27 -3.94 18.77
N ASN A 38 1.60 -4.38 19.98
CA ASN A 38 0.61 -4.66 21.00
C ASN A 38 0.52 -3.46 21.97
N ASP A 39 -0.69 -2.95 22.16
CA ASP A 39 -1.02 -1.92 23.13
C ASP A 39 -2.28 -2.35 23.90
N ASN A 40 -2.19 -2.38 25.24
CA ASN A 40 -3.31 -2.73 26.12
C ASN A 40 -4.06 -4.02 25.73
N ASN A 41 -3.31 -5.10 25.44
CA ASN A 41 -3.85 -6.40 25.03
C ASN A 41 -4.60 -6.39 23.69
N LYS A 42 -4.38 -5.36 22.87
CA LYS A 42 -4.89 -5.26 21.51
C LYS A 42 -3.71 -5.13 20.54
N THR A 43 -3.76 -5.89 19.46
CA THR A 43 -2.72 -5.87 18.42
C THR A 43 -3.18 -4.95 17.29
N TYR A 44 -2.28 -4.07 16.87
CA TYR A 44 -2.47 -3.16 15.75
C TYR A 44 -1.51 -3.53 14.62
N TYR A 45 -1.99 -3.38 13.40
CA TYR A 45 -1.29 -3.75 12.19
C TYR A 45 -1.14 -2.51 11.31
N LEU A 46 0.10 -2.17 10.99
CA LEU A 46 0.41 -1.08 10.08
C LEU A 46 0.77 -1.66 8.72
N TYR A 47 0.04 -1.25 7.70
CA TYR A 47 0.32 -1.57 6.31
C TYR A 47 0.73 -0.32 5.55
N THR A 48 1.63 -0.49 4.60
CA THR A 48 1.91 0.49 3.55
C THR A 48 1.27 -0.01 2.27
N ARG A 49 0.36 0.79 1.70
CA ARG A 49 -0.23 0.56 0.38
C ARG A 49 0.36 1.54 -0.61
N THR A 50 0.82 1.05 -1.75
CA THR A 50 1.16 1.87 -2.91
C THR A 50 0.10 1.65 -3.96
N THR A 51 -0.45 2.72 -4.55
CA THR A 51 -1.40 2.62 -5.65
C THR A 51 -0.97 3.43 -6.85
N GLY A 52 -1.51 3.12 -8.02
CA GLY A 52 -1.29 3.90 -9.24
C GLY A 52 -0.15 3.37 -10.09
N TRP A 53 -0.10 3.72 -11.37
CA TRP A 53 0.79 3.08 -12.34
C TRP A 53 2.06 3.88 -12.61
N ASN A 54 1.89 5.12 -13.09
CA ASN A 54 2.98 6.06 -13.34
C ASN A 54 3.28 6.91 -12.11
N ASP A 55 2.23 7.50 -11.54
CA ASP A 55 2.30 8.26 -10.30
C ASP A 55 1.94 7.33 -9.16
N LYS A 56 2.97 6.86 -8.45
CA LYS A 56 2.83 5.97 -7.31
C LYS A 56 2.49 6.80 -6.07
N ILE A 57 1.32 6.53 -5.53
CA ILE A 57 0.81 7.14 -4.32
C ILE A 57 1.03 6.16 -3.16
N VAL A 58 1.52 6.63 -2.02
CA VAL A 58 1.72 5.81 -0.82
C VAL A 58 0.72 6.18 0.26
N PHE A 59 0.10 5.18 0.88
CA PHE A 59 -0.79 5.29 2.02
C PHE A 59 -0.27 4.48 3.21
N PHE A 60 -0.58 4.96 4.41
CA PHE A 60 -0.49 4.18 5.64
C PHE A 60 -1.86 3.78 6.12
N GLU A 61 -2.04 2.48 6.29
CA GLU A 61 -3.27 1.85 6.74
C GLU A 61 -3.04 1.23 8.11
N LEU A 62 -3.81 1.69 9.09
CA LEU A 62 -3.83 1.14 10.42
C LEU A 62 -5.06 0.27 10.59
N TYR A 63 -4.86 -0.95 11.08
CA TYR A 63 -5.93 -1.87 11.44
C TYR A 63 -5.81 -2.30 12.89
N ASP A 64 -6.94 -2.61 13.49
CA ASP A 64 -7.07 -3.04 14.89
C ASP A 64 -7.40 -4.55 15.00
N GLN A 65 -7.45 -5.22 13.85
CA GLN A 65 -7.58 -6.64 13.58
C GLN A 65 -6.68 -6.97 12.39
N LYS A 66 -6.24 -8.23 12.26
CA LYS A 66 -5.43 -8.62 11.11
C LYS A 66 -6.32 -8.72 9.88
N PRO A 67 -6.12 -7.90 8.84
CA PRO A 67 -6.91 -8.01 7.61
C PRO A 67 -6.51 -9.24 6.78
N GLU A 68 -7.49 -9.84 6.13
CA GLU A 68 -7.31 -10.67 4.94
C GLU A 68 -7.63 -9.83 3.71
N PHE A 69 -6.87 -10.01 2.63
CA PHE A 69 -7.04 -9.21 1.42
C PHE A 69 -7.55 -10.09 0.28
N ASP A 70 -8.57 -9.61 -0.40
CA ASP A 70 -9.04 -10.22 -1.64
C ASP A 70 -7.94 -10.14 -2.70
N GLU A 71 -7.56 -11.29 -3.28
CA GLU A 71 -6.42 -11.40 -4.20
C GLU A 71 -6.63 -10.60 -5.49
N CYS A 72 -7.88 -10.33 -5.86
CA CYS A 72 -8.23 -9.68 -7.12
C CYS A 72 -8.34 -8.16 -6.98
N THR A 73 -8.84 -7.69 -5.85
CA THR A 73 -9.16 -6.28 -5.60
C THR A 73 -8.22 -5.62 -4.60
N TYR A 74 -7.41 -6.42 -3.89
CA TYR A 74 -6.58 -6.00 -2.76
C TYR A 74 -7.38 -5.25 -1.68
N GLN A 75 -8.70 -5.41 -1.63
CA GLN A 75 -9.53 -4.81 -0.60
C GLN A 75 -9.46 -5.65 0.68
N PRO A 76 -9.33 -5.00 1.85
CA PRO A 76 -9.38 -5.71 3.12
C PRO A 76 -10.82 -6.18 3.40
N ASP A 77 -10.93 -7.34 4.07
CA ASP A 77 -12.19 -7.85 4.63
C ASP A 77 -12.67 -7.06 5.86
N VAL A 78 -11.78 -6.26 6.45
CA VAL A 78 -12.04 -5.39 7.60
C VAL A 78 -11.81 -3.92 7.26
N ALA A 79 -12.54 -3.03 7.96
CA ALA A 79 -12.35 -1.60 7.79
C ALA A 79 -11.02 -1.13 8.42
N HIS A 80 -10.39 -0.15 7.79
CA HIS A 80 -9.26 0.58 8.36
C HIS A 80 -9.69 1.29 9.66
N LEU A 81 -8.88 1.18 10.71
CA LEU A 81 -8.98 2.06 11.87
C LEU A 81 -8.55 3.50 11.50
N TYR A 82 -7.54 3.63 10.64
CA TYR A 82 -7.06 4.90 10.13
C TYR A 82 -6.37 4.72 8.77
N LEU A 83 -6.50 5.73 7.91
CA LEU A 83 -5.88 5.80 6.60
C LEU A 83 -5.35 7.22 6.38
N THR A 84 -4.08 7.34 5.99
CA THR A 84 -3.51 8.63 5.58
C THR A 84 -2.63 8.49 4.36
N HIS A 85 -2.67 9.49 3.50
CA HIS A 85 -1.75 9.60 2.37
C HIS A 85 -0.39 10.10 2.88
N TYR A 86 0.69 9.51 2.37
CA TYR A 86 2.05 9.88 2.76
C TYR A 86 2.37 11.33 2.38
N GLU A 87 1.88 11.77 1.23
CA GLU A 87 2.18 13.09 0.66
C GLU A 87 1.16 14.18 1.04
N ASP A 88 0.08 13.86 1.77
CA ASP A 88 -0.95 14.82 2.23
C ASP A 88 -0.46 15.72 3.39
N PHE A 89 0.84 16.01 3.45
CA PHE A 89 1.39 17.05 4.30
C PHE A 89 1.74 18.30 3.47
N PRO A 90 0.75 19.07 2.99
CA PRO A 90 0.97 20.28 2.19
C PRO A 90 1.59 21.41 3.01
N GLU A 91 1.50 21.37 4.35
CA GLU A 91 2.02 22.42 5.22
C GLU A 91 3.56 22.49 5.25
N ASN A 92 4.27 21.43 4.81
CA ASN A 92 5.74 21.40 4.83
C ASN A 92 6.34 20.53 3.70
N PRO A 93 6.42 21.02 2.46
CA PRO A 93 6.90 20.26 1.30
C PRO A 93 8.38 19.83 1.38
N GLU A 94 9.16 20.40 2.31
CA GLU A 94 10.55 20.00 2.53
C GLU A 94 10.70 18.75 3.42
N ARG A 95 9.65 18.36 4.14
CA ARG A 95 9.66 17.17 5.00
C ARG A 95 9.54 15.91 4.15
N LYS A 96 10.66 15.23 3.95
CA LYS A 96 10.79 14.09 3.02
C LYS A 96 10.89 12.73 3.68
N HIS A 97 11.04 12.69 5.01
CA HIS A 97 11.32 11.45 5.72
C HIS A 97 10.46 11.33 6.97
N ILE A 98 10.04 10.10 7.29
CA ILE A 98 9.29 9.80 8.50
C ILE A 98 10.27 9.53 9.61
N GLU A 99 10.25 10.36 10.65
CA GLU A 99 11.07 10.18 11.85
C GLU A 99 10.42 9.17 12.81
N LYS A 100 9.10 9.33 13.05
CA LYS A 100 8.36 8.49 14.01
C LYS A 100 6.94 8.22 13.55
N MET A 101 6.44 7.04 13.88
CA MET A 101 5.03 6.68 13.78
C MET A 101 4.52 6.25 15.14
N ILE A 102 3.66 7.04 15.76
CA ILE A 102 3.23 6.82 17.14
C ILE A 102 1.77 6.38 17.12
N LEU A 103 1.49 5.19 17.64
CA LEU A 103 0.12 4.72 17.83
C LEU A 103 -0.56 5.56 18.91
N GLN A 104 -1.78 6.02 18.63
CA GLN A 104 -2.61 6.83 19.53
C GLN A 104 -4.07 6.35 19.49
N PRO A 105 -4.36 5.12 19.95
CA PRO A 105 -5.64 4.46 19.66
C PRO A 105 -6.83 5.21 20.26
N ASP A 106 -6.62 5.96 21.34
CA ASP A 106 -7.65 6.76 22.02
C ASP A 106 -7.83 8.16 21.44
N GLN A 107 -6.97 8.60 20.52
CA GLN A 107 -7.07 9.91 19.87
C GLN A 107 -7.88 9.83 18.57
N PRO A 108 -8.43 10.94 18.04
CA PRO A 108 -9.12 10.95 16.76
C PRO A 108 -8.23 10.52 15.58
N GLU A 109 -6.97 10.96 15.58
CA GLU A 109 -6.00 10.68 14.50
C GLU A 109 -5.50 9.23 14.47
N LYS A 110 -5.60 8.48 15.58
CA LYS A 110 -5.16 7.07 15.75
C LYS A 110 -3.68 6.76 15.51
N LEU A 111 -3.02 7.46 14.60
CA LEU A 111 -1.63 7.34 14.20
C LEU A 111 -1.05 8.73 13.99
N LYS A 112 -0.09 9.11 14.84
CA LYS A 112 0.65 10.36 14.68
C LYS A 112 1.93 10.11 13.92
N ILE A 113 2.11 10.82 12.80
CA ILE A 113 3.32 10.75 11.99
C ILE A 113 4.16 12.00 12.21
N ILE A 114 5.40 11.80 12.64
CA ILE A 114 6.39 12.88 12.80
C ILE A 114 7.36 12.78 11.63
N TYR A 115 7.52 13.88 10.91
CA TYR A 115 8.40 13.96 9.75
C TYR A 115 9.63 14.82 10.04
N THR A 116 10.68 14.59 9.28
CA THR A 116 11.96 15.29 9.38
C THR A 116 12.55 15.61 8.01
N THR A 117 13.37 16.65 7.96
CA THR A 117 14.20 17.01 6.79
C THR A 117 15.60 16.38 6.88
N ASP A 118 15.98 15.89 8.07
CA ASP A 118 17.25 15.22 8.31
C ASP A 118 17.12 13.73 7.95
N LYS A 119 17.66 13.36 6.78
CA LYS A 119 17.65 11.98 6.28
C LYS A 119 18.25 10.98 7.27
N THR A 120 19.15 11.40 8.17
CA THR A 120 19.78 10.49 9.14
C THR A 120 18.86 10.13 10.31
N LYS A 121 17.80 10.92 10.54
CA LYS A 121 16.80 10.70 11.59
C LYS A 121 15.53 10.03 11.07
N GLY A 122 15.29 10.14 9.77
CA GLY A 122 14.14 9.52 9.12
C GLY A 122 14.40 8.08 8.69
N VAL A 123 13.33 7.35 8.42
CA VAL A 123 13.41 6.05 7.75
C VAL A 123 14.00 6.23 6.35
N GLU A 124 14.90 5.33 5.98
CA GLU A 124 15.55 5.34 4.67
C GLU A 124 14.55 5.04 3.55
N ASN A 125 13.58 4.17 3.84
CA ASN A 125 12.55 3.72 2.92
C ASN A 125 11.17 3.78 3.59
N VAL A 126 10.20 4.37 2.89
CA VAL A 126 8.81 4.52 3.36
C VAL A 126 8.11 3.18 3.59
N TYR A 127 8.62 2.11 2.99
CA TYR A 127 8.12 0.74 3.16
C TYR A 127 8.70 0.01 4.38
N ASP A 128 9.68 0.60 5.07
CA ASP A 128 10.34 0.01 6.24
C ASP A 128 9.99 0.76 7.54
N VAL A 129 8.89 1.52 7.50
CA VAL A 129 8.35 2.25 8.66
C VAL A 129 7.92 1.29 9.77
N LYS A 130 8.07 1.76 11.01
CA LYS A 130 7.73 1.00 12.22
C LYS A 130 7.10 1.89 13.26
N PHE A 131 6.32 1.28 14.14
CA PHE A 131 5.83 1.99 15.31
C PHE A 131 7.00 2.43 16.18
N THR A 132 6.89 3.66 16.69
CA THR A 132 7.80 4.28 17.64
C THR A 132 7.01 4.54 18.92
N ARG A 133 7.60 4.19 20.08
CA ARG A 133 7.03 4.47 21.40
C ARG A 133 7.42 5.87 21.88
#